data_AF-A0A7S1T6B8-F1
#
_entry.id   AF-A0A7S1T6B8-F1
#
_cell.length_a   1.000
_cell.length_b   1.000
_cell.length_c   1.000
_cell.angle_alpha   90.00
_cell.angle_beta   90.00
_cell.angle_gamma   90.00
#
_symmetry.space_group_name_H-M   'P 1'
#
loop_
_entity.id
_entity.type
_entity.pdbx_description
1 polymer ?
#
loop_
_entity_poly.entity_id
_entity_poly.type
_entity_poly.pdbx_seq_one_letter_code
_entity_poly.pdbx_strand_id
1 'polypeptide(L)'
;ARAGQNTISVTGNVLRDYLTDLFPIIELGTSAKMLSIVPLLAGGCLLETGAGGSAPKHVQQFVEEGHLRWDSLGEYLATAIAFEELAARTGNSAATSLGVTLMAAVAGVLNN
;
A
#
# COMPACT_ATOMS: atom_id res chain seq x y z
N ALA A 1 7.18 -12.05 -16.01
CA ALA A 1 7.86 -10.74 -16.19
C ALA A 1 8.23 -10.43 -17.64
N ARG A 2 9.33 -10.94 -18.23
CA ARG A 2 9.84 -10.47 -19.55
C ARG A 2 8.86 -10.58 -20.72
N ALA A 3 7.92 -11.53 -20.67
CA ALA A 3 6.87 -11.70 -21.67
C ALA A 3 5.60 -10.86 -21.40
N GLY A 4 5.62 -9.94 -20.43
CA GLY A 4 4.45 -9.13 -20.04
C GLY A 4 3.36 -9.91 -19.27
N GLN A 5 3.64 -11.16 -18.89
CA GLN A 5 2.69 -12.01 -18.16
C GLN A 5 2.91 -11.92 -16.64
N ASN A 6 1.80 -11.96 -15.92
CA ASN A 6 1.72 -11.93 -14.46
C ASN A 6 1.86 -13.35 -13.87
N THR A 7 2.42 -13.46 -12.67
CA THR A 7 2.56 -14.74 -11.95
C THR A 7 2.48 -14.49 -10.45
N ILE A 8 1.69 -15.28 -9.73
CA ILE A 8 1.57 -15.20 -8.26
C ILE A 8 2.65 -16.07 -7.62
N SER A 9 3.44 -15.51 -6.71
CA SER A 9 4.38 -16.27 -5.88
C SER A 9 3.75 -16.62 -4.54
N VAL A 10 3.57 -17.91 -4.25
CA VAL A 10 3.18 -18.42 -2.92
C VAL A 10 4.44 -18.91 -2.22
N THR A 11 4.84 -18.27 -1.12
CA THR A 11 6.14 -18.49 -0.50
C THR A 11 6.08 -18.51 1.03
N GLY A 12 7.18 -18.93 1.67
CA GLY A 12 7.37 -18.81 3.13
C GLY A 12 7.84 -17.42 3.57
N ASN A 13 7.99 -17.22 4.88
CA ASN A 13 8.17 -15.89 5.48
C ASN A 13 9.38 -15.08 4.93
N VAL A 14 10.55 -15.71 4.80
CA VAL A 14 11.76 -15.01 4.30
C VAL A 14 11.62 -14.62 2.82
N LEU A 15 11.10 -15.53 2.00
CA LEU A 15 10.90 -15.24 0.58
C LEU A 15 9.80 -14.20 0.35
N ARG A 16 8.75 -14.17 1.20
CA ARG A 16 7.75 -13.10 1.19
C ARG A 16 8.46 -11.75 1.25
N ASP A 17 9.28 -11.55 2.27
CA ASP A 17 10.01 -10.30 2.51
C ASP A 17 10.86 -9.89 1.29
N TYR A 18 11.65 -10.84 0.77
CA TYR A 18 12.56 -10.58 -0.35
C TYR A 18 11.80 -10.26 -1.63
N LEU A 19 10.75 -11.01 -1.96
CA LEU A 19 10.02 -10.84 -3.21
C LEU A 19 9.14 -9.59 -3.19
N THR A 20 8.60 -9.21 -2.03
CA THR A 20 7.81 -7.98 -1.88
C THR A 20 8.63 -6.70 -1.91
N ASP A 21 9.95 -6.78 -1.73
CA ASP A 21 10.85 -5.66 -2.01
C ASP A 21 11.36 -5.69 -3.46
N LEU A 22 11.84 -6.85 -3.91
CA LEU A 22 12.51 -7.02 -5.20
C LEU A 22 11.63 -6.63 -6.40
N PHE A 23 10.43 -7.23 -6.52
CA PHE A 23 9.60 -7.00 -7.70
C PHE A 23 9.00 -5.59 -7.74
N PRO A 24 8.44 -5.06 -6.64
CA PRO A 24 7.95 -3.68 -6.62
C PRO A 24 9.04 -2.63 -6.90
N ILE A 25 10.28 -2.83 -6.43
CA ILE A 25 11.39 -1.93 -6.81
C ILE A 25 11.64 -1.98 -8.32
N ILE A 26 11.63 -3.18 -8.94
CA ILE A 26 11.88 -3.33 -10.38
C ILE A 26 10.70 -2.76 -11.21
N GLU A 27 9.48 -2.92 -10.74
CA GLU A 27 8.26 -2.56 -11.50
C GLU A 27 7.82 -1.10 -11.28
N LEU A 28 7.98 -0.57 -10.08
CA LEU A 28 7.46 0.73 -9.65
C LEU A 28 8.55 1.72 -9.20
N GLY A 29 9.82 1.28 -9.12
CA GLY A 29 10.93 2.08 -8.61
C GLY A 29 10.97 2.21 -7.09
N THR A 30 10.01 1.62 -6.36
CA THR A 30 9.91 1.64 -4.89
C THR A 30 8.98 0.53 -4.40
N SER A 31 9.23 0.00 -3.21
CA SER A 31 8.35 -0.96 -2.52
C SER A 31 7.28 -0.32 -1.63
N ALA A 32 7.26 1.01 -1.53
CA ALA A 32 6.27 1.76 -0.75
C ALA A 32 4.89 1.85 -1.43
N LYS A 33 4.79 1.60 -2.73
CA LYS A 33 3.56 1.76 -3.54
C LYS A 33 2.83 0.45 -3.75
N MET A 34 2.60 -0.30 -2.67
CA MET A 34 2.01 -1.63 -2.69
C MET A 34 0.83 -1.73 -1.73
N LEU A 35 -0.14 -2.58 -2.07
CA LEU A 35 -1.14 -3.07 -1.12
C LEU A 35 -0.54 -4.23 -0.31
N SER A 36 -0.54 -4.12 1.01
CA SER A 36 -0.15 -5.19 1.94
C SER A 36 -1.32 -5.47 2.89
N ILE A 37 -2.05 -6.54 2.59
CA ILE A 37 -3.29 -6.93 3.27
C ILE A 37 -3.03 -8.22 4.03
N VAL A 38 -3.32 -8.21 5.33
CA VAL A 38 -3.14 -9.35 6.24
C VAL A 38 -4.49 -9.75 6.83
N PRO A 39 -5.16 -10.78 6.28
CA PRO A 39 -6.35 -11.36 6.88
C PRO A 39 -5.99 -12.00 8.23
N LEU A 40 -6.56 -11.48 9.32
CA LEU A 40 -6.29 -11.99 10.65
C LEU A 40 -7.04 -13.30 10.88
N LEU A 41 -6.40 -14.26 11.54
CA LEU A 41 -7.01 -15.58 11.83
C LEU A 41 -8.31 -15.48 12.64
N ALA A 42 -8.43 -14.44 13.48
CA ALA A 42 -9.64 -14.15 14.25
C ALA A 42 -10.76 -13.49 13.42
N GLY A 43 -10.60 -13.43 12.08
CA GLY A 43 -11.58 -12.89 11.15
C GLY A 43 -11.45 -11.39 10.88
N GLY A 44 -10.51 -10.67 11.51
CA GLY A 44 -10.23 -9.25 11.24
C GLY A 44 -9.34 -9.00 10.02
N CYS A 45 -8.95 -7.75 9.79
CA CYS A 45 -8.00 -7.37 8.73
C CYS A 45 -6.97 -6.39 9.30
N LEU A 46 -5.69 -6.64 9.02
CA LEU A 46 -4.58 -5.71 9.24
C LEU A 46 -4.11 -5.21 7.87
N LEU A 47 -3.90 -3.90 7.77
CA LEU A 47 -3.53 -3.23 6.52
C LEU A 47 -2.23 -2.49 6.78
N GLU A 48 -1.16 -2.91 6.12
CA GLU A 48 0.12 -2.23 6.15
C GLU A 48 0.18 -1.21 5.01
N THR A 49 0.80 -0.06 5.26
CA THR A 49 0.81 1.08 4.34
C THR A 49 1.92 0.99 3.28
N GLY A 50 2.54 -0.18 3.12
CA GLY A 50 3.64 -0.46 2.21
C GLY A 50 4.53 -1.59 2.74
N ALA A 51 5.50 -2.04 1.93
CA ALA A 51 6.45 -3.09 2.32
C ALA A 51 7.84 -2.54 2.72
N GLY A 52 8.03 -1.22 2.66
CA GLY A 52 9.30 -0.55 2.91
C GLY A 52 9.56 -0.23 4.39
N GLY A 53 10.77 0.29 4.68
CA GLY A 53 11.14 0.78 6.00
C GLY A 53 10.74 2.24 6.25
N SER A 54 11.16 2.78 7.40
CA SER A 54 10.85 4.15 7.85
C SER A 54 11.65 5.28 7.19
N ALA A 55 12.48 4.96 6.19
CA ALA A 55 13.24 5.92 5.37
C ALA A 55 13.98 7.04 6.16
N PRO A 56 14.99 6.73 6.99
CA PRO A 56 15.64 7.71 7.88
C PRO A 56 16.27 8.92 7.16
N LYS A 57 16.67 8.76 5.89
CA LYS A 57 17.21 9.84 5.06
C LYS A 57 16.17 10.90 4.68
N HIS A 58 14.86 10.61 4.80
CA HIS A 58 13.81 11.60 4.58
C HIS A 58 13.76 12.59 5.74
N VAL A 59 13.96 12.12 6.97
CA VAL A 59 14.01 12.96 8.16
C VAL A 59 15.22 13.88 8.14
N GLN A 60 16.38 13.37 7.71
CA GLN A 60 17.60 14.18 7.56
C GLN A 60 17.36 15.38 6.63
N GLN A 61 16.81 15.14 5.44
CA GLN A 61 16.46 16.20 4.48
C GLN A 61 15.43 17.18 5.06
N PHE A 62 14.40 16.69 5.72
CA PHE A 62 13.37 17.55 6.31
C PHE A 62 13.94 18.50 7.36
N VAL A 63 14.87 18.02 8.21
CA VAL A 63 15.55 18.86 9.21
C VAL A 63 16.50 19.87 8.58
N GLU A 64 17.21 19.49 7.51
CA GLU A 64 18.19 20.34 6.84
C GLU A 64 17.57 21.44 5.96
N GLU A 65 16.51 21.11 5.20
CA GLU A 65 15.97 22.01 4.17
C GLU A 65 14.44 22.12 4.18
N GLY A 66 13.74 21.51 5.14
CA GLY A 66 12.27 21.60 5.25
C GLY A 66 11.51 20.82 4.19
N HIS A 67 12.17 19.94 3.44
CA HIS A 67 11.56 19.13 2.40
C HIS A 67 11.35 17.68 2.85
N LEU A 68 10.09 17.23 2.89
CA LEU A 68 9.72 15.85 3.17
C LEU A 68 9.31 15.15 1.87
N ARG A 69 10.22 14.34 1.31
CA ARG A 69 9.97 13.53 0.10
C ARG A 69 9.33 12.16 0.37
N TRP A 70 8.68 12.00 1.52
CA TRP A 70 7.91 10.79 1.83
C TRP A 70 6.67 10.73 0.94
N ASP A 71 6.39 9.55 0.39
CA ASP A 71 5.23 9.32 -0.47
C ASP A 71 4.18 8.51 0.30
N SER A 72 3.08 9.15 0.68
CA SER A 72 1.98 8.56 1.48
C SER A 72 0.96 7.78 0.65
N LEU A 73 1.23 7.47 -0.63
CA LEU A 73 0.30 6.73 -1.48
C LEU A 73 -0.19 5.42 -0.85
N GLY A 74 0.70 4.66 -0.20
CA GLY A 74 0.35 3.42 0.46
C GLY A 74 -0.58 3.60 1.67
N GLU A 75 -0.50 4.73 2.37
CA GLU A 75 -1.43 5.09 3.46
C GLU A 75 -2.84 5.36 2.91
N TYR A 76 -2.94 6.03 1.76
CA TYR A 76 -4.22 6.30 1.10
C TYR A 76 -4.87 5.01 0.60
N LEU A 77 -4.07 4.13 -0.01
CA LEU A 77 -4.52 2.82 -0.48
C LEU A 77 -5.00 1.95 0.69
N ALA A 78 -4.22 1.83 1.76
CA ALA A 78 -4.61 1.09 2.95
C ALA A 78 -5.91 1.65 3.56
N THR A 79 -6.07 2.98 3.62
CA THR A 79 -7.28 3.63 4.13
C THR A 79 -8.51 3.34 3.26
N ALA A 80 -8.36 3.34 1.93
CA ALA A 80 -9.46 3.01 1.02
C ALA A 80 -9.96 1.57 1.25
N ILE A 81 -9.03 0.62 1.37
CA ILE A 81 -9.36 -0.79 1.67
C ILE A 81 -9.95 -0.93 3.08
N ALA A 82 -9.48 -0.14 4.07
CA ALA A 82 -10.05 -0.16 5.42
C ALA A 82 -11.54 0.21 5.42
N PHE A 83 -11.95 1.18 4.60
CA PHE A 83 -13.35 1.54 4.44
C PHE A 83 -14.16 0.45 3.74
N GLU A 84 -13.59 -0.21 2.74
CA GLU A 84 -14.22 -1.35 2.06
C GLU A 84 -14.46 -2.52 3.04
N GLU A 85 -13.45 -2.90 3.83
CA GLU A 85 -13.55 -3.92 4.86
C GLU A 85 -14.59 -3.57 5.93
N LEU A 86 -14.58 -2.32 6.41
CA LEU A 86 -15.57 -1.84 7.38
C LEU A 86 -16.99 -1.95 6.81
N ALA A 87 -17.20 -1.52 5.57
CA ALA A 87 -18.48 -1.60 4.89
C ALA A 87 -18.94 -3.05 4.73
N ALA A 88 -18.07 -3.95 4.27
CA ALA A 88 -18.39 -5.36 4.08
C ALA A 88 -18.83 -6.05 5.39
N ARG A 89 -18.20 -5.68 6.51
CA ARG A 89 -18.49 -6.26 7.83
C ARG A 89 -19.74 -5.70 8.51
N THR A 90 -20.03 -4.43 8.28
CA THR A 90 -21.07 -3.70 9.04
C THR A 90 -22.28 -3.30 8.21
N GLY A 91 -22.22 -3.42 6.88
CA GLY A 91 -23.23 -2.88 5.98
C GLY A 91 -23.25 -1.34 5.92
N ASN A 92 -22.19 -0.67 6.37
CA ASN A 92 -22.12 0.79 6.43
C ASN A 92 -21.93 1.39 5.03
N SER A 93 -23.01 1.95 4.47
CA SER A 93 -23.03 2.59 3.14
C SER A 93 -22.17 3.86 3.05
N ALA A 94 -21.98 4.58 4.15
CA ALA A 94 -21.08 5.72 4.19
C ALA A 94 -19.61 5.28 4.06
N ALA A 95 -19.23 4.18 4.71
CA ALA A 95 -17.91 3.57 4.54
C ALA A 95 -17.69 3.12 3.08
N THR A 96 -18.67 2.49 2.44
CA THR A 96 -18.59 2.17 1.00
C THR A 96 -18.30 3.41 0.16
N SER A 97 -19.03 4.50 0.42
CA SER A 97 -18.86 5.75 -0.32
C SER A 97 -17.48 6.37 -0.12
N LEU A 98 -16.95 6.33 1.10
CA LEU A 98 -15.60 6.82 1.41
C LEU A 98 -14.52 5.97 0.74
N GLY A 99 -14.63 4.64 0.77
CA GLY A 99 -13.67 3.75 0.11
C GLY A 99 -13.60 3.99 -1.40
N VAL A 100 -14.77 4.06 -2.06
CA VAL A 100 -14.86 4.29 -3.52
C VAL A 100 -14.32 5.67 -3.91
N THR A 101 -14.71 6.71 -3.19
CA THR A 101 -14.28 8.08 -3.51
C THR A 101 -12.80 8.29 -3.21
N LEU A 102 -12.25 7.69 -2.15
CA LEU A 102 -10.82 7.75 -1.85
C LEU A 102 -10.01 6.99 -2.90
N MET A 103 -10.45 5.82 -3.35
CA MET A 103 -9.79 5.09 -4.44
C MET A 103 -9.77 5.91 -5.75
N ALA A 104 -10.89 6.57 -6.08
CA ALA A 104 -10.96 7.47 -7.23
C ALA A 104 -10.02 8.68 -7.07
N ALA A 105 -9.91 9.25 -5.87
CA ALA A 105 -9.00 10.35 -5.58
C ALA A 105 -7.53 9.92 -5.73
N VAL A 106 -7.17 8.72 -5.27
CA VAL A 106 -5.83 8.14 -5.46
C VAL A 106 -5.50 8.00 -6.95
N ALA A 107 -6.42 7.48 -7.76
CA ALA A 107 -6.24 7.42 -9.21
C ALA A 107 -6.08 8.82 -9.83
N GLY A 108 -6.83 9.81 -9.33
CA GLY A 108 -6.68 11.21 -9.72
C GLY A 108 -5.28 11.76 -9.43
N VAL A 109 -4.73 11.49 -8.25
CA VAL A 109 -3.36 11.90 -7.88
C VAL A 109 -2.30 11.27 -8.79
N LEU A 110 -2.48 10.02 -9.22
CA LEU A 110 -1.53 9.33 -10.09
C LEU A 110 -1.58 9.77 -11.56
N ASN A 111 -2.71 10.32 -12.01
CA ASN A 111 -2.91 10.75 -13.40
C ASN A 111 -2.50 12.21 -13.67
N ASN A 112 -2.23 12.99 -12.62
CA ASN A 112 -1.87 14.41 -12.70
C ASN A 112 -0.36 14.60 -12.52
#